data_AF-A0AAW1LSM3-F1
#
_entry.id   AF-A0AAW1LSM3-F1
#
_cell.length_a   1.000
_cell.length_b   1.000
_cell.length_c   1.000
_cell.angle_alpha   90.00
_cell.angle_beta   90.00
_cell.angle_gamma   90.00
#
_symmetry.space_group_name_H-M   'P 1'
#
loop_
_entity.id
_entity.type
_entity.pdbx_description
1 polymer ?
#
loop_
_entity_poly.entity_id
_entity_poly.type
_entity_poly.pdbx_seq_one_letter_code
_entity_poly.pdbx_strand_id
1 'polypeptide(L)'
;MKNNFNIQYRIVYGGGHLVDFSDEEGYGKYLDLHECYEKYINLKGIEKVDYITYLGMFDQLYDIPKERKTGEYRKYLLMLIEYLSWFVQRIKPLMDIDSLLQTAVDIVEPTWDSGTVPGWPKETGSALTNVGAHLELSAFSSWEELASLGLDRLKSALMALGLKCGGTLEERAQRLFSTKGLTSLDPSLLAKKAGKASKEKEQQRQKELACLEAQVYKIAEIVSAQRAATKENVQRKQARTDGERDDSENEESEEEDLDDDADDVPYNPKNLPLGWDGKAAK
;
A
#
# COMPACT_ATOMS: atom_id res chain seq x y z
N MET A 1 27.96 4.66 -22.70
CA MET A 1 27.54 5.69 -21.72
C MET A 1 27.21 4.92 -20.45
N LYS A 2 28.04 5.03 -19.40
CA LYS A 2 27.74 4.39 -18.11
C LYS A 2 26.66 5.23 -17.45
N ASN A 3 25.44 4.71 -17.36
CA ASN A 3 24.34 5.37 -16.67
C ASN A 3 24.71 5.48 -15.19
N ASN A 4 24.99 6.70 -14.73
CA ASN A 4 25.23 7.03 -13.32
C ASN A 4 23.91 6.91 -12.54
N PHE A 5 23.45 5.70 -12.26
CA PHE A 5 22.41 5.42 -11.26
C PHE A 5 22.97 5.38 -9.83
N ASN A 6 24.18 5.92 -9.65
CA ASN A 6 24.83 6.01 -8.35
C ASN A 6 24.19 7.18 -7.58
N ILE A 7 23.02 6.94 -7.00
CA ILE A 7 22.51 7.74 -5.89
C ILE A 7 23.48 7.42 -4.74
N GLN A 8 24.58 8.15 -4.70
CA GLN A 8 25.54 8.11 -3.60
C GLN A 8 24.82 8.54 -2.34
N TYR A 9 24.38 7.57 -1.55
CA TYR A 9 24.09 7.78 -0.14
C TYR A 9 25.41 8.17 0.52
N ARG A 10 25.67 9.47 0.63
CA ARG A 10 26.82 9.97 1.38
C ARG A 10 26.51 9.83 2.87
N ILE A 11 26.69 8.64 3.41
CA ILE A 11 26.64 8.40 4.85
C ILE A 11 27.99 8.83 5.43
N VAL A 12 27.93 9.80 6.36
CA VAL A 12 29.09 10.28 7.10
C VAL A 12 29.44 9.23 8.15
N TYR A 13 30.59 8.57 7.99
CA TYR A 13 31.13 7.68 9.01
C TYR A 13 31.59 8.50 10.23
N GLY A 14 30.76 8.56 11.26
CA GLY A 14 31.18 8.93 12.61
C GLY A 14 31.83 7.73 13.29
N GLY A 15 33.11 7.85 13.64
CA GLY A 15 33.85 6.78 14.30
C GLY A 15 33.35 6.48 15.72
N GLY A 16 33.35 5.19 16.06
CA GLY A 16 33.32 4.66 17.44
C GLY A 16 32.12 5.04 18.29
N HIS A 17 31.02 4.28 18.21
CA HIS A 17 29.95 4.33 19.21
C HIS A 17 29.27 2.96 19.31
N LEU A 18 28.75 2.61 20.49
CA LEU A 18 27.88 1.45 20.68
C LEU A 18 26.80 1.45 19.58
N VAL A 19 26.46 0.26 19.07
CA VAL A 19 25.39 0.13 18.09
C VAL A 19 24.06 0.46 18.76
N ASP A 20 23.53 1.66 18.53
CA ASP A 20 22.34 2.20 19.20
C ASP A 20 21.02 1.75 18.56
N PHE A 21 20.51 0.56 18.89
CA PHE A 21 19.17 0.14 18.46
C PHE A 21 18.08 0.84 19.27
N SER A 22 16.89 1.04 18.68
CA SER A 22 15.72 1.42 19.45
C SER A 22 15.28 0.25 20.36
N ASP A 23 14.51 0.55 21.40
CA ASP A 23 13.95 -0.48 22.28
C ASP A 23 13.04 -1.45 21.51
N GLU A 24 12.29 -0.94 20.52
CA GLU A 24 11.41 -1.75 19.66
C GLU A 24 12.20 -2.69 18.73
N GLU A 25 13.43 -2.32 18.36
CA GLU A 25 14.31 -3.15 17.54
C GLU A 25 14.95 -4.30 18.31
N GLY A 26 14.96 -4.23 19.64
CA GLY A 26 15.43 -5.31 20.51
C GLY A 26 16.85 -5.77 20.18
N TYR A 27 17.79 -4.83 20.04
CA TYR A 27 19.18 -5.08 19.66
C TYR A 27 19.35 -5.80 18.30
N GLY A 28 18.51 -5.43 17.33
CA GLY A 28 18.56 -5.96 15.97
C GLY A 28 17.80 -7.28 15.78
N LYS A 29 17.00 -7.69 16.78
CA LYS A 29 16.14 -8.87 16.68
C LYS A 29 14.88 -8.56 15.88
N TYR A 30 14.35 -7.35 15.99
CA TYR A 30 13.11 -6.91 15.36
C TYR A 30 13.38 -5.69 14.47
N LEU A 31 12.58 -5.56 13.42
CA LEU A 31 12.43 -4.35 12.63
C LEU A 31 11.34 -3.46 13.27
N ASP A 32 11.63 -2.17 13.40
CA ASP A 32 10.65 -1.13 13.69
C ASP A 32 10.23 -0.45 12.37
N LEU A 33 9.11 -0.94 11.81
CA LEU A 33 8.57 -0.45 10.55
C LEU A 33 7.33 0.42 10.74
N HIS A 34 7.07 0.94 11.95
CA HIS A 34 5.84 1.69 12.22
C HIS A 34 5.76 2.98 11.41
N GLU A 35 6.86 3.75 11.35
CA GLU A 35 6.92 4.96 10.52
C GLU A 35 6.74 4.64 9.02
N CYS A 36 7.35 3.55 8.55
CA CYS A 36 7.18 3.05 7.19
C CYS A 36 5.73 2.68 6.88
N TYR A 37 5.06 2.03 7.84
CA TYR A 37 3.66 1.66 7.75
C TYR A 37 2.74 2.89 7.67
N GLU A 38 2.94 3.90 8.53
CA GLU A 38 2.15 5.12 8.50
C GLU A 38 2.25 5.84 7.15
N LYS A 39 3.44 5.90 6.55
CA LYS A 39 3.58 6.47 5.20
C LYS A 39 2.87 5.63 4.15
N TYR A 40 2.94 4.30 4.25
CA TYR A 40 2.32 3.38 3.30
C TYR A 40 0.79 3.52 3.27
N ILE A 41 0.12 3.49 4.42
CA ILE A 41 -1.36 3.59 4.50
C ILE A 41 -1.90 4.96 4.06
N ASN A 42 -1.03 5.98 4.04
CA ASN A 42 -1.34 7.32 3.57
C ASN A 42 -1.07 7.51 2.06
N LEU A 43 -0.57 6.49 1.36
CA LEU A 43 -0.41 6.53 -0.09
C LEU A 43 -1.77 6.60 -0.80
N LYS A 44 -1.89 7.53 -1.74
CA LYS A 44 -3.17 7.80 -2.42
C LYS A 44 -3.63 6.60 -3.25
N GLY A 45 -4.74 6.00 -2.84
CA GLY A 45 -5.42 4.93 -3.56
C GLY A 45 -4.79 3.55 -3.42
N ILE A 46 -3.95 3.38 -2.39
CA ILE A 46 -3.59 2.09 -1.83
C ILE A 46 -4.66 1.70 -0.80
N GLU A 47 -4.98 0.41 -0.73
CA GLU A 47 -5.90 -0.12 0.27
C GLU A 47 -5.24 -0.08 1.66
N LYS A 48 -6.01 0.34 2.67
CA LYS A 48 -5.52 0.36 4.04
C LYS A 48 -5.50 -1.06 4.58
N VAL A 49 -4.33 -1.49 5.03
CA VAL A 49 -4.11 -2.77 5.69
C VAL A 49 -3.67 -2.51 7.12
N ASP A 50 -3.83 -3.49 8.01
CA ASP A 50 -3.25 -3.43 9.35
C ASP A 50 -1.72 -3.61 9.34
N TYR A 51 -1.09 -3.37 10.49
CA TYR A 51 0.38 -3.44 10.60
C TYR A 51 0.94 -4.86 10.39
N ILE A 52 0.28 -5.92 10.86
CA ILE A 52 0.73 -7.31 10.70
C ILE A 52 0.66 -7.72 9.23
N THR A 53 -0.41 -7.32 8.55
CA THR A 53 -0.60 -7.52 7.12
C THR A 53 0.48 -6.78 6.34
N TYR A 54 0.72 -5.50 6.64
CA TYR A 54 1.81 -4.71 6.07
C TYR A 54 3.18 -5.37 6.23
N LEU A 55 3.53 -5.81 7.45
CA LEU A 55 4.77 -6.54 7.70
C LEU A 55 4.89 -7.78 6.80
N GLY A 56 3.78 -8.43 6.47
CA GLY A 56 3.72 -9.59 5.58
C GLY A 56 3.77 -9.30 4.08
N MET A 57 3.61 -8.03 3.65
CA MET A 57 3.46 -7.69 2.22
C MET A 57 4.24 -6.45 1.75
N PHE A 58 5.02 -5.77 2.60
CA PHE A 58 5.69 -4.50 2.20
C PHE A 58 6.64 -4.64 1.00
N ASP A 59 7.10 -5.85 0.70
CA ASP A 59 7.94 -6.22 -0.45
C ASP A 59 7.12 -6.80 -1.63
N GLN A 60 5.79 -6.83 -1.57
CA GLN A 60 4.91 -7.23 -2.69
C GLN A 60 4.56 -6.03 -3.59
N LEU A 61 5.59 -5.28 -3.97
CA LEU A 61 5.44 -4.03 -4.73
C LEU A 61 4.99 -4.25 -6.19
N TYR A 62 5.09 -5.49 -6.68
CA TYR A 62 4.65 -5.88 -8.01
C TYR A 62 3.13 -5.88 -8.17
N ASP A 63 2.38 -6.00 -7.08
CA ASP A 63 0.92 -5.95 -7.08
C ASP A 63 0.37 -4.51 -7.07
N ILE A 64 1.24 -3.52 -6.79
CA ILE A 64 0.85 -2.11 -6.76
C ILE A 64 0.68 -1.60 -8.20
N PRO A 65 -0.52 -1.10 -8.59
CA PRO A 65 -0.75 -0.60 -9.93
C PRO A 65 0.16 0.60 -10.27
N LYS A 66 0.61 0.67 -11.52
CA LYS A 66 1.49 1.73 -12.03
C LYS A 66 0.98 3.14 -11.72
N GLU A 67 -0.34 3.35 -11.77
CA GLU A 67 -0.99 4.64 -11.51
C GLU A 67 -0.86 5.09 -10.04
N ARG A 68 -0.58 4.16 -9.13
CA ARG A 68 -0.37 4.42 -7.70
C ARG A 68 1.10 4.67 -7.36
N LYS A 69 2.04 4.35 -8.26
CA LYS A 69 3.49 4.57 -8.10
C LYS A 69 3.88 6.04 -8.30
N THR A 70 3.35 6.91 -7.45
CA THR A 70 3.51 8.37 -7.50
C THR A 70 4.81 8.87 -6.86
N GLY A 71 5.00 10.19 -6.80
CA GLY A 71 6.14 10.79 -6.09
C GLY A 71 6.15 10.50 -4.58
N GLU A 72 4.98 10.38 -3.93
CA GLU A 72 4.91 10.00 -2.51
C GLU A 72 5.31 8.53 -2.31
N TYR A 73 4.91 7.66 -3.24
CA TYR A 73 5.37 6.27 -3.25
C TYR A 73 6.90 6.17 -3.38
N ARG A 74 7.51 6.97 -4.26
CA ARG A 74 8.97 7.07 -4.36
C ARG A 74 9.62 7.47 -3.02
N LYS A 75 9.06 8.45 -2.32
CA LYS A 75 9.57 8.89 -1.01
C LYS A 75 9.45 7.77 0.04
N TYR A 76 8.32 7.07 0.04
CA TYR A 76 8.12 5.89 0.88
C TYR A 76 9.19 4.82 0.63
N LEU A 77 9.44 4.46 -0.64
CA LEU A 77 10.48 3.47 -0.97
C LEU A 77 11.87 3.90 -0.48
N LEU A 78 12.25 5.17 -0.69
CA LEU A 78 13.53 5.70 -0.24
C LEU A 78 13.68 5.60 1.28
N MET A 79 12.64 5.99 2.03
CA MET A 79 12.62 5.91 3.49
C MET A 79 12.74 4.46 3.98
N LEU A 80 12.03 3.53 3.34
CA LEU A 80 12.12 2.11 3.65
C LEU A 80 13.52 1.54 3.38
N ILE A 81 14.11 1.86 2.22
CA ILE A 81 15.46 1.43 1.85
C ILE A 81 16.49 2.00 2.83
N GLU A 82 16.37 3.27 3.19
CA GLU A 82 17.26 3.95 4.14
C GLU A 82 17.24 3.26 5.50
N TYR A 83 16.04 3.08 6.07
CA TYR A 83 15.87 2.39 7.36
C TYR A 83 16.44 0.98 7.32
N LEU A 84 16.02 0.16 6.34
CA LEU A 84 16.44 -1.23 6.29
C LEU A 84 17.94 -1.38 6.00
N SER A 85 18.53 -0.49 5.20
CA SER A 85 19.97 -0.50 4.92
C SER A 85 20.78 -0.16 6.16
N TRP A 86 20.37 0.89 6.88
CA TRP A 86 20.95 1.28 8.16
C TRP A 86 20.87 0.13 9.18
N PHE A 87 19.73 -0.55 9.25
CA PHE A 87 19.51 -1.67 10.14
C PHE A 87 20.45 -2.85 9.80
N VAL A 88 20.55 -3.21 8.52
CA VAL A 88 21.42 -4.31 8.04
C VAL A 88 22.89 -4.03 8.32
N GLN A 89 23.36 -2.80 8.10
CA GLN A 89 24.75 -2.42 8.39
C GLN A 89 25.12 -2.63 9.86
N ARG A 90 24.13 -2.58 10.77
CA ARG A 90 24.33 -2.77 12.20
C ARG A 90 24.29 -4.22 12.63
N ILE A 91 23.34 -5.00 12.11
CA ILE A 91 23.22 -6.44 12.44
C ILE A 91 24.25 -7.30 11.68
N LYS A 92 24.77 -6.81 10.56
CA LYS A 92 25.75 -7.51 9.71
C LYS A 92 26.83 -6.53 9.20
N PRO A 93 27.72 -5.99 10.06
CA PRO A 93 28.69 -4.95 9.68
C PRO A 93 29.71 -5.36 8.60
N LEU A 94 29.94 -6.66 8.42
CA LEU A 94 30.85 -7.19 7.40
C LEU A 94 30.17 -7.42 6.04
N MET A 95 28.85 -7.22 5.95
CA MET A 95 28.10 -7.36 4.71
C MET A 95 28.25 -6.08 3.87
N ASP A 96 28.78 -6.23 2.66
CA ASP A 96 28.78 -5.15 1.66
C ASP A 96 27.38 -5.01 1.05
N ILE A 97 26.49 -4.36 1.80
CA ILE A 97 25.11 -4.15 1.38
C ILE A 97 25.05 -3.30 0.11
N ASP A 98 25.91 -2.29 -0.02
CA ASP A 98 25.91 -1.37 -1.16
C ASP A 98 26.16 -2.12 -2.47
N SER A 99 27.12 -3.06 -2.48
CA SER A 99 27.39 -3.92 -3.62
C SER A 99 26.20 -4.84 -3.96
N LEU A 100 25.51 -5.38 -2.95
CA LEU A 100 24.31 -6.21 -3.16
C LEU A 100 23.14 -5.40 -3.75
N LEU A 101 22.94 -4.17 -3.27
CA LEU A 101 21.92 -3.27 -3.81
C LEU A 101 22.25 -2.80 -5.21
N GLN A 102 23.51 -2.51 -5.49
CA GLN A 102 23.95 -2.15 -6.83
C GLN A 102 23.74 -3.31 -7.80
N THR A 103 24.05 -4.54 -7.39
CA THR A 103 23.79 -5.74 -8.20
C THR A 103 22.30 -5.88 -8.52
N ALA A 104 21.41 -5.62 -7.55
CA ALA A 104 19.97 -5.65 -7.78
C ALA A 104 19.53 -4.57 -8.80
N VAL A 105 20.11 -3.37 -8.73
CA VAL A 105 19.87 -2.28 -9.71
C VAL A 105 20.38 -2.65 -11.10
N ASP A 106 21.59 -3.23 -11.20
CA ASP A 106 22.21 -3.58 -12.47
C ASP A 106 21.41 -4.64 -13.25
N ILE A 107 20.64 -5.48 -12.54
CA ILE A 107 19.72 -6.47 -13.15
C ILE A 107 18.48 -5.80 -13.75
N VAL A 108 18.09 -4.61 -13.29
CA VAL A 108 16.89 -3.91 -13.78
C VAL A 108 17.03 -3.51 -15.24
N GLU A 109 18.19 -3.00 -15.67
CA GLU A 109 18.38 -2.56 -17.06
C GLU A 109 18.14 -3.68 -18.10
N PRO A 110 18.80 -4.86 -18.02
CA PRO A 110 18.56 -5.94 -18.96
C PRO A 110 17.14 -6.52 -18.85
N THR A 111 16.57 -6.61 -17.64
CA THR A 111 15.20 -7.11 -17.45
C THR A 111 14.13 -6.12 -17.92
N TRP A 112 14.42 -4.82 -17.88
CA TRP A 112 13.56 -3.78 -18.44
C TRP A 112 13.49 -3.89 -19.95
N ASP A 113 14.65 -4.08 -20.59
CA ASP A 113 14.75 -4.21 -22.04
C ASP A 113 14.12 -5.52 -22.54
N SER A 114 14.14 -6.60 -21.75
CA SER A 114 13.38 -7.82 -22.02
C SER A 114 11.89 -7.69 -21.69
N GLY A 115 11.52 -6.81 -20.75
CA GLY A 115 10.14 -6.59 -20.30
C GLY A 115 9.68 -7.56 -19.21
N THR A 116 10.62 -8.08 -18.43
CA THR A 116 10.39 -9.08 -17.37
C THR A 116 10.56 -8.49 -15.97
N VAL A 117 10.60 -7.17 -15.82
CA VAL A 117 10.66 -6.52 -14.50
C VAL A 117 9.33 -6.72 -13.77
N PRO A 118 9.33 -7.28 -12.55
CA PRO A 118 8.12 -7.45 -11.76
C PRO A 118 7.38 -6.12 -11.53
N GLY A 119 6.07 -6.09 -11.73
CA GLY A 119 5.27 -4.86 -11.58
C GLY A 119 5.44 -3.81 -12.68
N TRP A 120 6.24 -4.09 -13.71
CA TRP A 120 6.49 -3.20 -14.85
C TRP A 120 6.36 -3.94 -16.19
N PRO A 121 5.14 -4.42 -16.54
CA PRO A 121 4.92 -5.09 -17.82
C PRO A 121 5.23 -4.13 -18.97
N LYS A 122 5.85 -4.65 -20.04
CA LYS A 122 5.92 -3.90 -21.31
C LYS A 122 4.51 -3.55 -21.73
N GLU A 123 4.28 -2.29 -22.09
CA GLU A 123 3.01 -1.89 -22.66
C GLU A 123 2.83 -2.64 -23.99
N THR A 124 2.09 -3.75 -23.93
CA THR A 124 1.55 -4.48 -25.08
C THR A 124 0.46 -3.64 -25.70
N GLY A 125 0.87 -2.50 -26.26
CA GLY A 125 -0.02 -1.55 -26.90
C GLY A 125 -1.07 -0.97 -25.97
N SER A 126 -0.89 0.31 -25.66
CA SER A 126 -1.99 1.29 -25.68
C SER A 126 -2.69 1.32 -27.06
N ALA A 127 -3.03 0.17 -27.63
CA ALA A 127 -3.94 0.01 -28.75
C ALA A 127 -5.37 -0.08 -28.22
N LEU A 128 -5.60 -0.66 -27.03
CA LEU A 128 -6.95 -0.72 -26.44
C LEU A 128 -7.39 0.55 -25.72
N THR A 129 -6.47 1.42 -25.27
CA THR A 129 -6.83 2.69 -24.60
C THR A 129 -6.88 3.90 -25.54
N ASN A 130 -6.28 3.81 -26.74
CA ASN A 130 -6.44 4.83 -27.79
C ASN A 130 -7.62 4.54 -28.73
N VAL A 131 -8.17 3.33 -28.72
CA VAL A 131 -9.43 3.01 -29.40
C VAL A 131 -10.55 3.22 -28.39
N GLY A 132 -10.93 4.47 -28.16
CA GLY A 132 -12.25 4.70 -27.61
C GLY A 132 -13.29 4.03 -28.51
N ALA A 133 -14.37 3.50 -27.93
CA ALA A 133 -15.43 2.90 -28.72
C ALA A 133 -15.91 3.88 -29.79
N HIS A 134 -15.93 3.44 -31.05
CA HIS A 134 -16.52 4.22 -32.15
C HIS A 134 -17.99 4.50 -31.79
N LEU A 135 -18.28 5.76 -31.48
CA LEU A 135 -19.64 6.22 -31.27
C LEU A 135 -20.16 6.72 -32.60
N GLU A 136 -21.18 6.04 -33.11
CA GLU A 136 -21.82 6.40 -34.37
C GLU A 136 -22.65 7.68 -34.18
N LEU A 137 -22.07 8.83 -34.56
CA LEU A 137 -22.68 10.14 -34.34
C LEU A 137 -23.91 10.39 -35.22
N SER A 138 -24.12 9.60 -36.28
CA SER A 138 -25.28 9.70 -37.17
C SER A 138 -26.61 9.45 -36.43
N ALA A 139 -26.59 8.63 -35.36
CA ALA A 139 -27.75 8.28 -34.56
C ALA A 139 -28.25 9.39 -33.61
N PHE A 140 -27.46 10.44 -33.37
CA PHE A 140 -27.78 11.49 -32.40
C PHE A 140 -28.22 12.78 -33.09
N SER A 141 -29.32 13.38 -32.64
CA SER A 141 -29.88 14.59 -33.28
C SER A 141 -29.36 15.89 -32.66
N SER A 142 -28.83 15.83 -31.44
CA SER A 142 -28.28 16.99 -30.73
C SER A 142 -27.13 16.62 -29.79
N TRP A 143 -26.41 17.63 -29.29
CA TRP A 143 -25.32 17.41 -28.33
C TRP A 143 -25.84 17.08 -26.93
N GLU A 144 -27.07 17.46 -26.59
CA GLU A 144 -27.74 17.13 -25.33
C GLU A 144 -27.97 15.62 -25.20
N GLU A 145 -28.29 14.93 -26.31
CA GLU A 145 -28.40 13.46 -26.32
C GLU A 145 -27.03 12.80 -26.07
N LEU A 146 -25.94 13.37 -26.60
CA LEU A 146 -24.58 12.90 -26.31
C LEU A 146 -24.17 13.17 -24.87
N ALA A 147 -24.57 14.31 -24.32
CA ALA A 147 -24.37 14.68 -22.91
C ALA A 147 -25.01 13.64 -21.97
N SER A 148 -26.19 13.11 -22.33
CA SER A 148 -26.88 12.07 -21.55
C SER A 148 -26.11 10.74 -21.41
N LEU A 149 -25.13 10.48 -22.30
CA LEU A 149 -24.28 9.28 -22.25
C LEU A 149 -23.24 9.33 -21.11
N GLY A 150 -23.01 10.51 -20.52
CA GLY A 150 -22.10 10.70 -19.41
C GLY A 150 -20.63 10.91 -19.79
N LEU A 151 -19.85 11.36 -18.80
CA LEU A 151 -18.46 11.80 -18.96
C LEU A 151 -17.53 10.72 -19.50
N ASP A 152 -17.67 9.48 -19.05
CA ASP A 152 -16.79 8.37 -19.47
C ASP A 152 -16.99 8.01 -20.94
N ARG A 153 -18.25 7.92 -21.41
CA ARG A 153 -18.57 7.65 -22.82
C ARG A 153 -18.07 8.76 -23.73
N LEU A 154 -18.27 10.03 -23.35
CA LEU A 154 -17.78 11.18 -24.10
C LEU A 154 -16.25 11.23 -24.15
N LYS A 155 -15.58 10.94 -23.03
CA LYS A 155 -14.12 10.87 -22.96
C LYS A 155 -13.60 9.77 -23.88
N SER A 156 -14.17 8.58 -23.84
CA SER A 156 -13.80 7.49 -24.75
C SER A 156 -13.98 7.90 -26.21
N ALA A 157 -15.16 8.40 -26.61
CA ALA A 157 -15.42 8.78 -28.01
C ALA A 157 -14.49 9.90 -28.51
N LEU A 158 -14.20 10.92 -27.68
CA LEU A 158 -13.24 11.97 -28.01
C LEU A 158 -11.82 11.43 -28.15
N MET A 159 -11.41 10.49 -27.29
CA MET A 159 -10.10 9.82 -27.41
C MET A 159 -10.00 8.99 -28.69
N ALA A 160 -11.08 8.30 -29.10
CA ALA A 160 -11.14 7.54 -30.35
C ALA A 160 -10.87 8.42 -31.58
N LEU A 161 -11.37 9.65 -31.56
CA LEU A 161 -11.18 10.64 -32.62
C LEU A 161 -9.89 11.47 -32.45
N GLY A 162 -9.08 11.18 -31.42
CA GLY A 162 -7.85 11.93 -31.13
C GLY A 162 -8.08 13.37 -30.67
N LEU A 163 -9.29 13.70 -30.20
CA LEU A 163 -9.68 15.04 -29.77
C LEU A 163 -9.39 15.30 -28.29
N LYS A 164 -9.30 16.59 -27.93
CA LYS A 164 -9.15 17.02 -26.54
C LYS A 164 -10.36 16.59 -25.70
N CYS A 165 -10.11 16.06 -24.52
CA CYS A 165 -11.13 15.60 -23.57
C CYS A 165 -11.31 16.54 -22.36
N GLY A 166 -10.72 17.73 -22.38
CA GLY A 166 -10.87 18.73 -21.31
C GLY A 166 -12.19 19.51 -21.42
N GLY A 167 -12.61 20.13 -20.31
CA GLY A 167 -13.83 20.92 -20.24
C GLY A 167 -14.99 20.22 -19.52
N THR A 168 -16.12 20.93 -19.43
CA THR A 168 -17.39 20.45 -18.86
C THR A 168 -18.00 19.33 -19.71
N LEU A 169 -19.03 18.68 -19.19
CA LEU A 169 -19.74 17.61 -19.90
C LEU A 169 -20.36 18.14 -21.20
N GLU A 170 -20.92 19.36 -21.16
CA GLU A 170 -21.49 20.06 -22.31
C GLU A 170 -20.42 20.39 -23.36
N GLU A 171 -19.28 20.94 -22.95
CA GLU A 171 -18.17 21.28 -23.85
C GLU A 171 -17.61 20.04 -24.57
N ARG A 172 -17.58 18.88 -23.89
CA ARG A 172 -17.17 17.61 -24.49
C ARG A 172 -18.20 17.09 -25.48
N ALA A 173 -19.49 17.14 -25.13
CA ALA A 173 -20.57 16.71 -25.99
C ALA A 173 -20.68 17.57 -27.26
N GLN A 174 -20.57 18.90 -27.12
CA GLN A 174 -20.54 19.83 -28.25
C GLN A 174 -19.34 19.59 -29.17
N ARG A 175 -18.15 19.37 -28.60
CA ARG A 175 -16.93 19.08 -29.37
C ARG A 175 -17.02 17.74 -30.11
N LEU A 176 -17.66 16.75 -29.52
CA LEU A 176 -17.89 15.46 -30.17
C LEU A 176 -18.94 15.62 -31.29
N PHE A 177 -20.05 16.30 -31.02
CA PHE A 177 -21.10 16.58 -32.00
C PHE A 177 -20.60 17.40 -33.19
N SER A 178 -19.70 18.37 -32.97
CA SER A 178 -19.12 19.20 -34.02
C SER A 178 -18.28 18.42 -35.03
N THR A 179 -17.97 17.15 -34.76
CA THR A 179 -17.29 16.26 -35.72
C THR A 179 -18.24 15.41 -36.56
N LYS A 180 -19.55 15.46 -36.29
CA LYS A 180 -20.57 14.72 -37.03
C LYS A 180 -20.56 15.13 -38.51
N GLY A 181 -20.29 14.16 -39.39
CA GLY A 181 -20.31 14.36 -40.84
C GLY A 181 -19.06 15.03 -41.44
N LEU A 182 -18.02 15.27 -40.64
CA LEU A 182 -16.74 15.77 -41.15
C LEU A 182 -15.83 14.61 -41.60
N THR A 183 -15.30 14.70 -42.81
CA THR A 183 -14.32 13.75 -43.37
C THR A 183 -12.88 14.08 -43.00
N SER A 184 -12.60 15.31 -42.56
CA SER A 184 -11.30 15.74 -42.05
C SER A 184 -11.47 16.65 -40.82
N LEU A 185 -10.62 16.43 -39.80
CA LEU A 185 -10.63 17.21 -38.56
C LEU A 185 -9.49 18.24 -38.60
N ASP A 186 -9.76 19.43 -38.07
CA ASP A 186 -8.74 20.48 -37.93
C ASP A 186 -7.61 20.00 -36.99
N PRO A 187 -6.33 20.02 -37.43
CA PRO A 187 -5.18 19.72 -36.60
C PRO A 187 -5.11 20.48 -35.26
N SER A 188 -5.74 21.66 -35.15
CA SER A 188 -5.80 22.47 -33.91
C SER A 188 -6.66 21.84 -32.79
N LEU A 189 -7.63 21.00 -33.17
CA LEU A 189 -8.57 20.32 -32.27
C LEU A 189 -8.02 18.99 -31.74
N LEU A 190 -7.01 18.44 -32.41
CA LEU A 190 -6.33 17.21 -31.99
C LEU A 190 -5.61 17.40 -30.65
N ALA A 191 -5.66 16.36 -29.82
CA ALA A 191 -4.87 16.31 -28.60
C ALA A 191 -3.38 16.27 -28.96
N LYS A 192 -2.58 17.16 -28.36
CA LYS A 192 -1.12 17.09 -28.49
C LYS A 192 -0.65 15.75 -27.92
N LYS A 193 -0.10 14.86 -28.76
CA LYS A 193 0.63 13.69 -28.28
C LYS A 193 1.78 14.17 -27.40
N ALA A 194 1.98 13.53 -26.24
CA ALA A 194 3.13 13.83 -25.39
C ALA A 194 4.42 13.77 -26.24
N GLY A 195 5.20 14.85 -26.22
CA GLY A 195 6.41 14.96 -27.01
C GLY A 195 7.43 13.86 -26.65
N LYS A 196 8.29 13.48 -27.59
CA LYS A 196 9.31 12.43 -27.42
C LYS A 196 10.10 12.58 -26.11
N ALA A 197 10.56 13.79 -25.81
CA ALA A 197 11.27 14.11 -24.56
C ALA A 197 10.44 13.87 -23.28
N SER A 198 9.12 14.09 -23.32
CA SER A 198 8.23 13.83 -22.19
C SER A 198 8.05 12.34 -21.95
N LYS A 199 8.02 11.52 -23.01
CA LYS A 199 7.95 10.06 -22.91
C LYS A 199 9.25 9.47 -22.39
N GLU A 200 10.39 9.95 -22.88
CA GLU A 200 11.72 9.54 -22.40
C GLU A 200 11.89 9.88 -20.91
N LYS A 201 11.50 11.08 -20.49
CA LYS A 201 11.53 11.48 -19.07
C LYS A 201 10.64 10.61 -18.19
N GLU A 202 9.46 10.25 -18.68
CA GLU A 202 8.55 9.36 -17.96
C GLU A 202 9.09 7.94 -17.86
N GLN A 203 9.64 7.40 -18.95
CA GLN A 203 10.30 6.09 -18.94
C GLN A 203 11.49 6.06 -17.98
N GLN A 204 12.28 7.14 -17.94
CA GLN A 204 13.39 7.27 -17.01
C GLN A 204 12.91 7.27 -15.54
N ARG A 205 11.83 8.01 -15.23
CA ARG A 205 11.22 7.98 -13.88
C ARG A 205 10.73 6.59 -13.49
N GLN A 206 10.14 5.86 -14.43
CA GLN A 206 9.64 4.51 -14.18
C GLN A 206 10.81 3.53 -13.96
N LYS A 207 11.89 3.65 -14.74
CA LYS A 207 13.12 2.89 -14.50
C LYS A 207 13.72 3.18 -13.12
N GLU A 208 13.77 4.45 -12.72
CA GLU A 208 14.23 4.83 -11.38
C GLU A 208 13.40 4.19 -10.27
N LEU A 209 12.07 4.16 -10.41
CA LEU A 209 11.20 3.46 -9.46
C LEU A 209 11.45 1.96 -9.44
N ALA A 210 11.59 1.31 -10.61
CA ALA A 210 11.90 -0.12 -10.69
C ALA A 210 13.23 -0.46 -10.00
N CYS A 211 14.25 0.41 -10.11
CA CYS A 211 15.51 0.25 -9.38
C CYS A 211 15.32 0.30 -7.86
N LEU A 212 14.50 1.23 -7.35
CA LEU A 212 14.19 1.29 -5.91
C LEU A 212 13.42 0.04 -5.45
N GLU A 213 12.45 -0.43 -6.22
CA GLU A 213 11.72 -1.66 -5.91
C GLU A 213 12.66 -2.88 -5.85
N ALA A 214 13.61 -2.99 -6.80
CA ALA A 214 14.61 -4.05 -6.80
C ALA A 214 15.49 -4.03 -5.54
N GLN A 215 15.86 -2.84 -5.06
CA GLN A 215 16.59 -2.69 -3.80
C GLN A 215 15.73 -3.14 -2.61
N VAL A 216 14.45 -2.76 -2.54
CA VAL A 216 13.54 -3.22 -1.48
C VAL A 216 13.44 -4.74 -1.47
N TYR A 217 13.23 -5.38 -2.63
CA TYR A 217 13.18 -6.85 -2.72
C TYR A 217 14.48 -7.47 -2.18
N LYS A 218 15.64 -6.90 -2.54
CA LYS A 218 16.93 -7.43 -2.09
C LYS A 218 17.13 -7.29 -0.58
N ILE A 219 16.81 -6.13 0.00
CA ILE A 219 16.97 -5.93 1.44
C ILE A 219 15.94 -6.76 2.21
N ALA A 220 14.70 -6.85 1.74
CA ALA A 220 13.65 -7.69 2.33
C ALA A 220 14.07 -9.16 2.44
N GLU A 221 14.77 -9.68 1.43
CA GLU A 221 15.40 -11.02 1.47
C GLU A 221 16.41 -11.13 2.62
N ILE A 222 17.29 -10.13 2.77
CA ILE A 222 18.36 -10.09 3.78
C ILE A 222 17.80 -10.03 5.21
N VAL A 223 16.71 -9.29 5.42
CA VAL A 223 16.05 -9.09 6.73
C VAL A 223 14.87 -10.03 6.97
N SER A 224 14.69 -11.06 6.13
CA SER A 224 13.54 -11.97 6.20
C SER A 224 13.35 -12.64 7.58
N ALA A 225 14.45 -12.99 8.25
CA ALA A 225 14.42 -13.54 9.60
C ALA A 225 13.92 -12.53 10.64
N GLN A 226 14.41 -11.29 10.60
CA GLN A 226 13.97 -10.21 11.49
C GLN A 226 12.52 -9.83 11.24
N ARG A 227 12.10 -9.80 9.98
CA ARG A 227 10.69 -9.59 9.59
C ARG A 227 9.76 -10.64 10.21
N ALA A 228 10.13 -11.93 10.11
CA ALA A 228 9.35 -13.01 10.73
C ALA A 228 9.29 -12.86 12.26
N ALA A 229 10.42 -12.55 12.88
CA ALA A 229 10.50 -12.32 14.32
C ALA A 229 9.65 -11.12 14.78
N THR A 230 9.66 -10.00 14.03
CA THR A 230 8.80 -8.84 14.31
C THR A 230 7.34 -9.22 14.23
N LYS A 231 6.93 -9.94 13.19
CA LYS A 231 5.54 -10.33 13.00
C LYS A 231 5.04 -11.20 14.16
N GLU A 232 5.83 -12.20 14.57
CA GLU A 232 5.52 -13.05 15.73
C GLU A 232 5.47 -12.22 17.04
N ASN A 233 6.39 -11.26 17.21
CA ASN A 233 6.42 -10.40 18.38
C ASN A 233 5.18 -9.51 18.48
N VAL A 234 4.76 -8.90 17.38
CA VAL A 234 3.55 -8.08 17.31
C VAL A 234 2.31 -8.93 17.60
N GLN A 235 2.20 -10.11 17.00
CA GLN A 235 1.08 -11.04 17.28
C GLN A 235 1.03 -11.46 18.74
N ARG A 236 2.18 -11.76 19.35
CA ARG A 236 2.26 -12.13 20.77
C ARG A 236 1.90 -10.97 21.69
N LYS A 237 2.31 -9.74 21.37
CA LYS A 237 1.94 -8.53 22.11
C LYS A 237 0.42 -8.32 22.02
N GLN A 238 -0.17 -8.43 20.82
CA GLN A 238 -1.61 -8.28 20.62
C GLN A 238 -2.42 -9.32 21.41
N ALA A 239 -2.04 -10.60 21.35
CA ALA A 239 -2.74 -11.67 22.07
C ALA A 239 -2.71 -11.51 23.60
N ARG A 240 -1.65 -10.90 24.16
CA ARG A 240 -1.58 -10.58 25.60
C ARG A 240 -2.53 -9.45 25.96
N THR A 241 -2.56 -8.39 25.17
CA THR A 241 -3.45 -7.25 25.42
C THR A 241 -4.92 -7.65 25.30
N ASP A 242 -5.27 -8.50 24.34
CA ASP A 242 -6.63 -9.01 24.20
C ASP A 242 -7.00 -9.94 25.37
N GLY A 243 -6.08 -10.79 25.84
CA GLY A 243 -6.30 -11.65 27.00
C GLY A 243 -6.38 -10.90 28.33
N GLU A 244 -5.52 -9.89 28.54
CA GLU A 244 -5.58 -9.02 29.73
C GLU A 244 -6.87 -8.20 29.75
N ARG A 245 -7.41 -7.83 28.57
CA ARG A 245 -8.70 -7.17 28.45
C ARG A 245 -9.86 -8.12 28.74
N ASP A 246 -9.82 -9.35 28.23
CA ASP A 246 -10.83 -10.39 28.50
C ASP A 246 -10.83 -10.80 29.98
N ASP A 247 -9.67 -10.94 30.61
CA ASP A 247 -9.54 -11.21 32.04
C ASP A 247 -10.11 -10.03 32.87
N SER A 248 -9.87 -8.77 32.47
CA SER A 248 -10.47 -7.61 33.15
C SER A 248 -11.98 -7.49 32.96
N GLU A 249 -12.51 -7.83 31.77
CA GLU A 249 -13.95 -7.82 31.48
C GLU A 249 -14.66 -9.01 32.16
N ASN A 250 -13.97 -10.13 32.36
CA ASN A 250 -14.48 -11.30 33.10
C ASN A 250 -14.41 -11.08 34.62
N GLU A 251 -13.36 -10.44 35.16
CA GLU A 251 -13.28 -10.02 36.57
C GLU A 251 -14.35 -8.96 36.92
N GLU A 252 -14.67 -8.01 36.02
CA GLU A 252 -15.77 -7.04 36.23
C GLU A 252 -17.16 -7.70 36.20
N SER A 253 -17.31 -8.86 35.54
CA SER A 253 -18.58 -9.60 35.50
C SER A 253 -18.84 -10.50 36.73
N GLU A 254 -17.84 -10.72 37.58
CA GLU A 254 -17.97 -11.46 38.83
C GLU A 254 -18.28 -10.56 40.06
N GLU A 255 -18.32 -9.23 39.90
CA GLU A 255 -18.62 -8.27 40.98
C GLU A 255 -20.00 -7.57 40.89
N GLU A 256 -20.94 -8.04 40.06
CA GLU A 256 -22.34 -7.59 40.07
C GLU A 256 -23.34 -8.74 40.30
N ASP A 257 -23.35 -9.31 41.51
CA ASP A 257 -24.57 -9.95 42.06
C ASP A 257 -24.57 -9.97 43.60
N LEU A 258 -24.20 -8.84 44.22
CA LEU A 258 -24.39 -8.62 45.66
C LEU A 258 -25.11 -7.29 45.90
N ASP A 259 -26.42 -7.27 45.67
CA ASP A 259 -27.31 -6.84 46.75
C ASP A 259 -28.76 -7.32 46.61
N ASP A 260 -29.28 -7.74 47.76
CA ASP A 260 -30.68 -7.75 48.18
C ASP A 260 -31.62 -8.88 47.68
N ASP A 261 -31.70 -9.97 48.44
CA ASP A 261 -32.92 -10.20 49.24
C ASP A 261 -32.73 -11.30 50.31
N ALA A 262 -33.22 -10.97 51.50
CA ALA A 262 -33.38 -11.76 52.71
C ALA A 262 -33.58 -13.29 52.52
N ASP A 263 -32.72 -14.09 53.15
CA ASP A 263 -33.18 -15.00 54.21
C ASP A 263 -32.00 -15.63 54.96
N ASP A 264 -31.94 -15.30 56.24
CA ASP A 264 -31.01 -15.80 57.25
C ASP A 264 -31.33 -17.30 57.48
N VAL A 265 -30.85 -18.19 56.61
CA VAL A 265 -31.09 -19.64 56.74
C VAL A 265 -30.25 -20.18 57.91
N PRO A 266 -30.86 -20.59 59.03
CA PRO A 266 -30.11 -21.01 60.20
C PRO A 266 -29.39 -22.34 59.93
N TYR A 267 -28.09 -22.36 60.16
CA TYR A 267 -27.25 -23.56 60.09
C TYR A 267 -27.84 -24.71 60.92
N ASN A 268 -28.25 -25.82 60.26
CA ASN A 268 -28.78 -27.04 60.89
C ASN A 268 -27.75 -28.20 60.84
N PRO A 269 -26.76 -28.20 61.74
CA PRO A 269 -25.67 -29.18 61.72
C PRO A 269 -26.05 -30.61 62.12
N LYS A 270 -27.33 -30.89 62.42
CA LYS A 270 -27.77 -32.23 62.87
C LYS A 270 -28.78 -32.91 61.95
N ASN A 271 -29.12 -32.31 60.81
CA ASN A 271 -29.88 -32.95 59.73
C ASN A 271 -31.19 -33.66 60.19
N LEU A 272 -31.94 -33.03 61.11
CA LEU A 272 -33.29 -33.48 61.47
C LEU A 272 -34.34 -32.95 60.48
N PRO A 273 -35.41 -33.72 60.19
CA PRO A 273 -36.51 -33.24 59.34
C PRO A 273 -37.29 -32.12 60.04
N LEU A 274 -37.45 -30.98 59.36
CA LEU A 274 -38.24 -29.85 59.88
C LEU A 274 -39.75 -30.07 59.67
N GLY A 275 -40.54 -29.74 60.68
CA GLY A 275 -42.00 -29.60 60.54
C GLY A 275 -42.38 -28.27 59.89
N TRP A 276 -43.63 -28.14 59.45
CA TRP A 276 -44.14 -26.98 58.67
C TRP A 276 -44.11 -25.61 59.39
N ASP A 277 -43.69 -25.54 60.65
CA ASP A 277 -43.55 -24.31 61.47
C ASP A 277 -42.06 -23.98 61.78
N GLY A 278 -41.11 -24.54 61.02
CA GLY A 278 -39.70 -24.12 61.05
C GLY A 278 -38.92 -24.35 62.37
N LYS A 279 -39.52 -24.95 63.40
CA LYS A 279 -38.86 -25.26 64.68
C LYS A 279 -38.50 -26.74 64.79
N ALA A 280 -37.32 -27.01 65.35
CA ALA A 280 -36.89 -28.36 65.67
C ALA A 280 -37.85 -29.00 66.70
N ALA A 281 -38.42 -30.15 66.36
CA ALA A 281 -39.08 -30.99 67.35
C ALA A 281 -38.03 -31.46 68.37
N LYS A 282 -38.32 -31.28 69.66
CA LYS A 282 -37.45 -31.69 70.77
C LYS A 282 -37.14 -33.18 70.74
#